data_AF-A0A9E2HMR9-F1
#
_entry.id   AF-A0A9E2HMR9-F1
#
_cell.length_a   1.000
_cell.length_b   1.000
_cell.length_c   1.000
_cell.angle_alpha   90.00
_cell.angle_beta   90.00
_cell.angle_gamma   90.00
#
_symmetry.space_group_name_H-M   'P 1'
#
loop_
_entity.id
_entity.type
_entity.pdbx_description
1 polymer ?
#
loop_
_entity_poly.entity_id
_entity_poly.type
_entity_poly.pdbx_seq_one_letter_code
_entity_poly.pdbx_strand_id
1 'polypeptide(L)' 'MADDSELERLKDRRTTALYRLDLIGKGAQLTYDDGTAVDMKSEQARLEQMVAELDRRIARAETTTH' A
#
# COMPACT_ATOMS: atom_id res chain seq x y z
N MET A 1 15.64 -0.02 17.72
CA MET A 1 14.70 -1.17 17.90
C MET A 1 13.24 -0.81 17.66
N ALA A 2 12.65 0.18 18.35
CA ALA A 2 11.25 0.57 18.09
C ALA A 2 11.06 1.22 16.71
N ASP A 3 12.02 2.03 16.27
CA ASP A 3 12.00 2.70 14.97
C ASP A 3 12.25 1.72 13.81
N ASP A 4 13.17 0.75 13.98
CA ASP A 4 13.37 -0.34 13.02
C ASP A 4 12.08 -1.14 12.83
N SER A 5 11.34 -1.37 13.92
CA SER A 5 10.06 -2.08 13.85
C SER A 5 8.97 -1.27 13.13
N GLU A 6 8.97 0.06 13.23
CA GLU A 6 8.03 0.91 12.47
C GLU A 6 8.42 1.00 10.99
N LEU A 7 9.71 1.12 10.68
CA LEU A 7 10.21 1.10 9.32
C LEU A 7 9.83 -0.20 8.60
N GLU A 8 10.02 -1.36 9.24
CA GLU A 8 9.61 -2.65 8.68
C GLU A 8 8.10 -2.72 8.46
N ARG A 9 7.28 -2.25 9.41
CA ARG A 9 5.82 -2.16 9.21
C ARG A 9 5.43 -1.28 8.03
N LEU A 10 6.14 -0.18 7.78
CA LEU A 10 5.89 0.68 6.63
C LEU A 10 6.24 -0.05 5.32
N LYS A 11 7.37 -0.76 5.29
CA LYS A 11 7.81 -1.57 4.14
C LYS A 11 6.83 -2.70 3.83
N ASP A 12 6.36 -3.43 4.85
CA ASP A 12 5.37 -4.50 4.69
C ASP A 12 4.05 -4.00 4.11
N ARG A 13 3.55 -2.86 4.64
CA ARG A 13 2.34 -2.22 4.12
C ARG A 13 2.50 -1.80 2.67
N ARG A 14 3.67 -1.26 2.31
CA ARG A 14 3.98 -0.87 0.94
C ARG A 14 4.00 -2.07 0.00
N THR A 15 4.69 -3.15 0.38
CA THR A 15 4.74 -4.40 -0.40
C THR A 15 3.34 -4.96 -0.63
N THR A 16 2.50 -4.95 0.42
CA THR A 16 1.11 -5.39 0.32
C THR A 16 0.29 -4.54 -0.66
N ALA A 17 0.45 -3.21 -0.62
CA ALA A 17 -0.26 -2.31 -1.53
C ALA A 17 0.17 -2.52 -3.00
N LEU A 18 1.48 -2.69 -3.24
CA LEU A 18 2.02 -3.00 -4.57
C LEU A 18 1.52 -4.35 -5.10
N TYR A 19 1.48 -5.37 -4.24
CA TYR A 19 0.92 -6.67 -4.62
C TYR A 19 -0.55 -6.56 -5.03
N ARG A 20 -1.36 -5.76 -4.32
CA ARG A 20 -2.75 -5.51 -4.71
C ARG A 20 -2.86 -4.78 -6.05
N LEU A 21 -2.02 -3.78 -6.30
CA LEU A 21 -1.98 -3.09 -7.60
C LEU A 21 -1.65 -4.05 -8.75
N ASP A 22 -0.69 -4.95 -8.54
CA ASP A 22 -0.35 -5.99 -9.53
C ASP A 22 -1.52 -6.93 -9.80
N LEU A 23 -2.24 -7.38 -8.77
CA LEU A 23 -3.45 -8.19 -8.93
C LEU A 23 -4.54 -7.45 -9.71
N ILE A 24 -4.77 -6.16 -9.43
CA ILE A 24 -5.72 -5.34 -10.19
C ILE A 24 -5.28 -5.23 -11.65
N GLY A 25 -4.00 -5.00 -11.90
CA GLY A 25 -3.43 -4.97 -13.26
C GLY A 25 -3.59 -6.30 -14.01
N LYS A 26 -3.68 -7.42 -13.30
CA LYS A 26 -3.96 -8.77 -13.83
C LYS A 26 -5.46 -9.06 -13.99
N GLY A 27 -6.34 -8.11 -13.67
CA GLY A 27 -7.79 -8.25 -13.81
C GLY A 27 -8.51 -8.80 -12.59
N ALA A 28 -7.90 -8.78 -11.40
CA ALA A 28 -8.59 -9.12 -10.17
C ALA A 28 -9.77 -8.17 -9.92
N GLN A 29 -10.88 -8.72 -9.45
CA GLN A 29 -12.06 -7.96 -9.01
C GLN A 29 -12.23 -8.09 -7.51
N LEU A 30 -12.67 -7.01 -6.88
CA LEU A 30 -12.95 -6.96 -5.45
C LEU A 30 -14.43 -6.66 -5.22
N THR A 31 -14.95 -7.25 -4.16
CA THR A 31 -16.29 -6.96 -3.64
C THR A 31 -16.17 -6.54 -2.18
N TYR A 32 -17.02 -5.63 -1.75
CA TYR A 32 -17.22 -5.36 -0.33
C TYR A 32 -17.86 -6.59 0.35
N ASP A 33 -17.88 -6.59 1.68
CA ASP A 33 -18.41 -7.72 2.47
C ASP A 33 -19.91 -8.00 2.20
N ASP A 34 -20.65 -6.98 1.72
CA ASP A 34 -22.06 -7.10 1.32
C ASP A 34 -22.25 -7.60 -0.13
N GLY A 35 -21.15 -7.94 -0.83
CA GLY A 35 -21.16 -8.38 -2.22
C GLY A 35 -21.19 -7.25 -3.24
N THR A 36 -21.26 -5.99 -2.82
CA THR A 36 -21.21 -4.83 -3.74
C THR A 36 -19.86 -4.78 -4.44
N ALA A 37 -19.86 -4.61 -5.77
CA ALA A 37 -18.63 -4.50 -6.54
C ALA A 37 -17.85 -3.22 -6.17
N VAL A 38 -16.55 -3.36 -5.98
CA VAL A 38 -15.65 -2.21 -5.79
C VAL A 38 -15.42 -1.53 -7.14
N ASP A 39 -15.44 -0.20 -7.16
CA ASP A 39 -14.93 0.55 -8.31
C ASP A 39 -13.42 0.37 -8.38
N MET A 40 -12.99 -0.55 -9.24
CA MET A 40 -11.59 -0.92 -9.40
C MET A 40 -10.71 0.25 -9.83
N LYS A 41 -11.24 1.22 -10.58
CA LYS A 41 -10.48 2.41 -10.99
C LYS A 41 -10.20 3.31 -9.79
N SER A 42 -11.21 3.51 -8.96
CA SER A 42 -11.07 4.28 -7.72
C SER A 42 -10.16 3.57 -6.72
N GLU A 43 -10.27 2.25 -6.57
CA GLU A 43 -9.40 1.48 -5.67
C GLU A 43 -7.95 1.46 -6.15
N GLN A 44 -7.71 1.35 -7.46
CA GLN A 44 -6.36 1.49 -8.02
C GLN A 44 -5.76 2.87 -7.69
N ALA A 45 -6.49 3.96 -7.95
CA ALA A 45 -6.03 5.31 -7.66
C ALA A 45 -5.73 5.53 -6.16
N ARG A 46 -6.56 4.94 -5.29
CA ARG A 46 -6.35 4.96 -3.83
C ARG A 46 -5.07 4.21 -3.44
N LEU A 47 -4.83 3.03 -4.01
CA LEU A 47 -3.63 2.24 -3.72
C LEU A 47 -2.36 2.93 -4.22
N GLU A 48 -2.40 3.56 -5.41
CA GLU A 48 -1.29 4.37 -5.94
C GLU A 48 -0.95 5.54 -5.01
N GLN A 49 -1.96 6.26 -4.51
CA GLN A 49 -1.77 7.33 -3.53
C GLN A 49 -1.19 6.81 -2.22
N MET A 50 -1.66 5.64 -1.74
CA MET A 50 -1.14 5.01 -0.52
C MET A 50 0.35 4.65 -0.68
N VAL A 51 0.74 4.07 -1.82
CA VAL A 51 2.15 3.74 -2.10
C VAL A 51 3.00 5.01 -2.09
N ALA A 52 2.58 6.07 -2.77
CA ALA A 52 3.31 7.34 -2.81
C ALA A 52 3.45 8.01 -1.42
N GLU A 53 2.47 7.83 -0.54
CA GLU A 53 2.58 8.27 0.85
C GLU A 53 3.55 7.40 1.67
N LEU A 54 3.45 6.07 1.53
CA LEU A 54 4.35 5.14 2.21
C LEU A 54 5.81 5.34 1.78
N ASP A 55 6.07 5.57 0.50
CA ASP A 55 7.39 5.91 -0.03
C ASP A 55 7.98 7.13 0.67
N ARG A 56 7.18 8.21 0.79
CA ARG A 56 7.60 9.44 1.49
C ARG A 56 7.89 9.20 2.96
N ARG A 57 7.10 8.35 3.63
CA ARG A 57 7.28 8.02 5.06
C ARG A 57 8.51 7.15 5.30
N ILE A 58 8.71 6.14 4.46
CA ILE A 58 9.88 5.24 4.50
C ILE A 58 11.15 6.06 4.31
N ALA A 59 11.21 6.91 3.27
CA ALA A 59 12.38 7.76 3.02
C ALA A 59 12.72 8.64 4.23
N ARG A 60 11.72 9.24 4.88
CA ARG A 60 11.93 10.04 6.10
C ARG A 60 12.42 9.20 7.27
N ALA A 61 11.86 8.02 7.48
CA ALA A 61 12.27 7.12 8.55
C ALA A 61 13.72 6.64 8.34
N GLU A 62 14.08 6.23 7.12
CA GLU A 62 15.44 5.80 6.76
C GLU A 62 16.47 6.92 6.97
N THR A 63 16.11 8.18 6.68
CA THR A 63 17.00 9.32 6.95
C THR A 63 17.15 9.66 8.43
N THR A 64 16.20 9.24 9.28
CA THR A 64 16.21 9.55 10.72
C THR A 64 16.95 8.48 11.53
N THR A 65 17.05 7.26 10.99
CA THR A 65 17.77 6.13 11.62
C THR A 65 19.28 6.12 11.33
N HIS A 66 19.76 6.99 10.44
CA HIS A 66 21.18 7.22 10.14
C HIS A 66 21.76 8.43 10.88
#